data_AF-A0A4R4LIU2-F1
#
_entry.id   AF-A0A4R4LIU2-F1
#
_cell.length_a   1.000
_cell.length_b   1.000
_cell.length_c   1.000
_cell.angle_alpha   90.00
_cell.angle_beta   90.00
_cell.angle_gamma   90.00
#
_symmetry.space_group_name_H-M   'P 1'
#
loop_
_entity.id
_entity.type
_entity.pdbx_description
1 polymer ?
#
loop_
_entity_poly.entity_id
_entity_poly.type
_entity_poly.pdbx_seq_one_letter_code
_entity_poly.pdbx_strand_id
1 'polypeptide(L)'
;MTVGCAPTSQPPAPERVGPVYPTQSGDDVPPTPAGERPGRDDHDDRPSAAPPAAEAAPVAAAFAAAWVRRDLPADTWWRAVTATCDEGFARALRTVDPAQVPAARVTGRPVATQPPKDGVAVYEVATDAGTLTVRLAGVGGRWVVTGNDFVRSVSR
;
A
#
# COMPACT_ATOMS: atom_id res chain seq x y z
N MET A 1 55.69 -15.44 14.07
CA MET A 1 54.72 -14.91 15.04
C MET A 1 53.40 -15.66 14.84
N THR A 2 53.12 -16.70 15.66
CA THR A 2 51.76 -17.13 16.05
C THR A 2 51.88 -17.99 17.32
N VAL A 3 51.38 -17.47 18.44
CA VAL A 3 51.07 -18.16 19.71
C VAL A 3 49.60 -18.62 19.55
N GLY A 4 49.08 -19.80 19.93
CA GLY A 4 49.39 -20.72 21.02
C GLY A 4 48.17 -20.80 21.96
N CYS A 5 47.72 -22.03 22.28
CA CYS A 5 46.92 -22.44 23.45
C CYS A 5 45.36 -22.40 23.40
N ALA A 6 44.76 -23.59 23.53
CA ALA A 6 43.59 -23.87 24.38
C ALA A 6 44.10 -24.59 25.65
N PRO A 7 43.46 -24.48 26.84
CA PRO A 7 42.27 -25.28 27.15
C PRO A 7 41.23 -24.67 28.13
N THR A 8 40.12 -25.39 28.24
CA THR A 8 38.98 -25.43 29.19
C THR A 8 39.16 -24.80 30.58
N SER A 9 38.14 -24.05 31.07
CA SER A 9 37.67 -24.09 32.47
C SER A 9 36.40 -23.26 32.70
N GLN A 10 35.39 -23.93 33.27
CA GLN A 10 34.14 -23.37 33.80
C GLN A 10 34.28 -23.18 35.33
N PRO A 11 33.79 -22.08 35.91
CA PRO A 11 33.51 -22.00 37.35
C PRO A 11 31.99 -22.03 37.67
N PRO A 12 31.62 -22.33 38.94
CA PRO A 12 30.34 -22.94 39.32
C PRO A 12 29.22 -21.93 39.66
N ALA A 13 27.97 -22.40 39.55
CA ALA A 13 26.79 -21.74 40.09
C ALA A 13 26.78 -21.79 41.64
N PRO A 14 26.34 -20.72 42.33
CA PRO A 14 26.04 -20.81 43.75
C PRO A 14 24.61 -21.29 43.97
N GLU A 15 24.48 -22.52 44.48
CA GLU A 15 23.28 -22.97 45.20
C GLU A 15 23.20 -22.23 46.55
N ARG A 16 22.04 -21.64 46.87
CA ARG A 16 21.66 -21.33 48.25
C ARG A 16 20.26 -21.86 48.55
N VAL A 17 20.26 -22.78 49.49
CA VAL A 17 19.15 -23.54 50.07
C VAL A 17 18.54 -22.76 51.25
N GLY A 18 17.21 -22.74 51.31
CA GLY A 18 16.38 -22.71 52.54
C GLY A 18 15.57 -21.42 52.81
N PRO A 19 14.43 -21.47 53.54
CA PRO A 19 13.91 -22.60 54.34
C PRO A 19 12.50 -23.09 53.91
N VAL A 20 12.03 -24.14 54.58
CA VAL A 20 10.89 -24.98 54.23
C VAL A 20 9.73 -24.87 55.25
N TYR A 21 8.50 -25.12 54.77
CA TYR A 21 7.24 -25.59 55.42
C TYR A 21 6.21 -24.55 55.91
N PRO A 22 4.88 -24.86 55.93
CA PRO A 22 4.25 -26.19 55.78
C PRO A 22 3.10 -26.31 54.76
N THR A 23 2.74 -27.57 54.50
CA THR A 23 1.55 -28.06 53.80
C THR A 23 0.27 -27.66 54.54
N GLN A 24 -0.69 -27.07 53.83
CA GLN A 24 -2.10 -27.03 54.26
C GLN A 24 -2.94 -27.77 53.22
N SER A 25 -3.46 -28.93 53.63
CA SER A 25 -4.50 -29.67 52.93
C SER A 25 -5.87 -29.03 53.22
N GLY A 26 -6.72 -28.99 52.20
CA GLY A 26 -8.16 -28.76 52.32
C GLY A 26 -8.62 -27.45 51.69
N ASP A 27 -9.08 -27.51 50.45
CA ASP A 27 -10.51 -27.39 50.20
C ASP A 27 -10.87 -27.97 48.81
N ASP A 28 -11.93 -28.76 48.82
CA ASP A 28 -12.58 -29.37 47.67
C ASP A 28 -13.34 -28.28 46.90
N VAL A 29 -12.90 -28.00 45.68
CA VAL A 29 -13.72 -27.30 44.68
C VAL A 29 -13.39 -27.89 43.31
N PRO A 30 -14.32 -28.61 42.64
CA PRO A 30 -14.11 -28.95 41.24
C PRO A 30 -14.07 -27.65 40.43
N PRO A 31 -13.01 -27.35 39.65
CA PRO A 31 -13.10 -26.27 38.70
C PRO A 31 -14.13 -26.69 37.66
N THR A 32 -15.21 -25.94 37.55
CA THR A 32 -16.12 -26.02 36.41
C THR A 32 -15.39 -25.36 35.24
N PRO A 33 -14.93 -26.05 34.18
CA PRO A 33 -14.50 -25.37 32.98
C PRO A 33 -15.75 -25.21 32.10
N ALA A 34 -16.68 -24.37 32.51
CA ALA A 34 -17.68 -23.85 31.58
C ALA A 34 -17.00 -22.71 30.83
N GLY A 35 -16.32 -23.09 29.75
CA GLY A 35 -15.46 -22.21 28.97
C GLY A 35 -16.07 -20.83 28.76
N GLU A 36 -15.31 -19.82 29.17
CA GLU A 36 -15.41 -18.48 28.60
C GLU A 36 -15.51 -18.68 27.08
N ARG A 37 -16.68 -18.33 26.52
CA ARG A 37 -16.82 -18.33 25.07
C ARG A 37 -15.72 -17.41 24.56
N PRO A 38 -14.85 -17.85 23.63
CA PRO A 38 -13.91 -16.95 23.01
C PRO A 38 -14.70 -15.73 22.58
N GLY A 39 -14.28 -14.55 23.02
CA GLY A 39 -14.76 -13.30 22.47
C GLY A 39 -14.72 -13.49 20.97
N ARG A 40 -15.91 -13.51 20.36
CA ARG A 40 -15.98 -13.43 18.92
C ARG A 40 -15.47 -12.04 18.65
N ASP A 41 -14.18 -11.94 18.31
CA ASP A 41 -13.65 -10.82 17.57
C ASP A 41 -14.44 -10.82 16.25
N ASP A 42 -15.68 -10.33 16.31
CA ASP A 42 -16.41 -9.74 15.19
C ASP A 42 -15.68 -8.44 14.84
N HIS A 43 -14.38 -8.52 14.62
CA HIS A 43 -13.81 -7.70 13.58
C HIS A 43 -14.50 -8.20 12.33
N ASP A 44 -15.50 -7.43 11.90
CA ASP A 44 -16.05 -7.46 10.55
C ASP A 44 -14.90 -7.08 9.60
N ASP A 45 -13.86 -7.92 9.54
CA ASP A 45 -12.84 -8.03 8.51
C ASP A 45 -13.52 -8.63 7.29
N ARG A 46 -14.66 -8.06 6.88
CA ARG A 46 -15.13 -8.28 5.54
C ARG A 46 -14.02 -7.71 4.67
N PRO A 47 -13.36 -8.52 3.83
CA PRO A 47 -12.35 -8.01 2.93
C PRO A 47 -13.00 -6.86 2.19
N SER A 48 -12.45 -5.64 2.32
CA SER A 48 -12.92 -4.49 1.54
C SER A 48 -12.96 -4.98 0.10
N ALA A 49 -14.16 -5.16 -0.44
CA ALA A 49 -14.33 -5.83 -1.71
C ALA A 49 -13.45 -5.13 -2.75
N ALA A 50 -12.70 -5.93 -3.53
CA ALA A 50 -11.91 -5.37 -4.61
C ALA A 50 -12.86 -4.58 -5.53
N PRO A 51 -12.49 -3.37 -5.96
CA PRO A 51 -13.31 -2.58 -6.86
C PRO A 51 -13.58 -3.34 -8.18
N PRO A 52 -14.73 -3.09 -8.84
CA PRO A 52 -15.04 -3.73 -10.11
C PRO A 52 -13.93 -3.50 -11.15
N ALA A 53 -13.43 -4.58 -11.75
CA ALA A 53 -12.33 -4.49 -12.73
C ALA A 53 -12.65 -3.58 -13.92
N ALA A 54 -13.92 -3.53 -14.33
CA ALA A 54 -14.39 -2.70 -15.44
C ALA A 54 -14.21 -1.18 -15.20
N GLU A 55 -14.07 -0.75 -13.95
CA GLU A 55 -13.94 0.67 -13.58
C GLU A 55 -12.50 1.19 -13.63
N ALA A 56 -11.50 0.30 -13.65
CA ALA A 56 -10.09 0.71 -13.62
C ALA A 56 -9.67 1.50 -14.87
N ALA A 57 -10.08 1.05 -16.07
CA ALA A 57 -9.75 1.72 -17.32
C ALA A 57 -10.39 3.12 -17.45
N PRO A 58 -11.69 3.33 -17.12
CA PRO A 58 -12.28 4.65 -17.02
C PRO A 58 -11.56 5.60 -16.06
N VAL A 59 -11.10 5.12 -14.90
CA VAL A 59 -10.36 5.94 -13.92
C VAL A 59 -9.00 6.37 -14.48
N ALA A 60 -8.27 5.46 -15.14
CA ALA A 60 -7.02 5.78 -15.83
C ALA A 60 -7.23 6.82 -16.94
N ALA A 61 -8.30 6.67 -17.73
CA ALA A 61 -8.65 7.61 -18.80
C ALA A 61 -8.99 9.01 -18.24
N ALA A 62 -9.80 9.07 -17.17
CA ALA A 62 -10.19 10.33 -16.53
C ALA A 62 -8.97 11.08 -15.98
N PHE A 63 -8.05 10.37 -15.32
CA PHE A 63 -6.79 10.94 -14.85
C PHE A 63 -5.95 11.49 -16.01
N ALA A 64 -5.73 10.70 -17.06
CA ALA A 64 -4.94 11.12 -18.21
C ALA A 64 -5.55 12.35 -18.91
N ALA A 65 -6.87 12.38 -19.05
CA ALA A 65 -7.59 13.50 -19.63
C ALA A 65 -7.46 14.79 -18.80
N ALA A 66 -7.41 14.69 -17.48
CA ALA A 66 -7.15 15.84 -16.61
C ALA A 66 -5.67 16.27 -16.65
N TRP A 67 -4.75 15.30 -16.62
CA TRP A 67 -3.31 15.52 -16.58
C TRP A 67 -2.79 16.34 -17.77
N VAL A 68 -3.28 16.06 -18.99
CA VAL A 68 -2.87 16.78 -20.21
C VAL A 68 -3.37 18.22 -20.31
N ARG A 69 -4.23 18.70 -19.39
CA ARG A 69 -4.82 20.06 -19.44
C ARG A 69 -3.86 21.13 -18.91
N ARG A 70 -2.66 21.20 -19.50
CA ARG A 70 -1.58 22.12 -19.10
C ARG A 70 -1.92 23.60 -19.20
N ASP A 71 -2.95 23.96 -19.98
CA ASP A 71 -3.42 25.34 -20.15
C ASP A 71 -4.24 25.86 -18.96
N LEU A 72 -4.60 24.98 -18.01
CA LEU A 72 -5.33 25.40 -16.82
C LEU A 72 -4.42 26.07 -15.78
N PRO A 73 -4.95 27.02 -14.99
CA PRO A 73 -4.27 27.50 -13.79
C PRO A 73 -3.93 26.33 -12.85
N ALA A 74 -2.76 26.38 -12.21
CA ALA A 74 -2.23 25.30 -11.37
C ALA A 74 -3.24 24.74 -10.35
N ASP A 75 -3.98 25.59 -9.63
CA ASP A 75 -5.02 25.15 -8.68
C ASP A 75 -6.21 24.44 -9.35
N THR A 76 -6.61 24.89 -10.53
CA THR A 76 -7.70 24.27 -11.28
C THR A 76 -7.26 22.95 -11.91
N TRP A 77 -6.03 22.90 -12.44
CA TRP A 77 -5.41 21.67 -12.93
C TRP A 77 -5.28 20.65 -11.80
N TRP A 78 -4.74 21.07 -10.65
CA TRP A 78 -4.54 20.21 -9.48
C TRP A 78 -5.86 19.60 -9.01
N ARG A 79 -6.93 20.40 -8.86
CA ARG A 79 -8.26 19.89 -8.49
C ARG A 79 -8.81 18.88 -9.50
N ALA A 80 -8.57 19.10 -10.79
CA ALA A 80 -9.04 18.20 -11.83
C ALA A 80 -8.26 16.86 -11.81
N VAL A 81 -6.94 16.91 -11.70
CA VAL A 81 -6.09 15.70 -11.74
C VAL A 81 -6.19 14.87 -10.46
N THR A 82 -6.44 15.51 -9.31
CA THR A 82 -6.52 14.83 -8.02
C THR A 82 -7.88 14.24 -7.69
N ALA A 83 -8.91 14.51 -8.50
CA ALA A 83 -10.27 13.98 -8.30
C ALA A 83 -10.31 12.44 -8.27
N THR A 84 -9.37 11.78 -8.94
CA THR A 84 -9.24 10.32 -8.99
C THR A 84 -8.01 9.80 -8.25
N CYS A 85 -7.26 10.65 -7.55
CA CYS A 85 -6.03 10.27 -6.88
C CYS A 85 -6.25 9.83 -5.44
N ASP A 86 -5.32 9.02 -4.94
CA ASP A 86 -5.09 8.88 -3.51
C ASP A 86 -4.58 10.20 -2.90
N GLU A 87 -4.80 10.40 -1.59
CA GLU A 87 -4.42 11.62 -0.88
C GLU A 87 -2.90 11.87 -0.90
N GLY A 88 -2.09 10.84 -0.73
CA GLY A 88 -0.62 10.95 -0.75
C GLY A 88 -0.13 11.39 -2.12
N PHE A 89 -0.66 10.77 -3.17
CA PHE A 89 -0.32 11.14 -4.54
C PHE A 89 -0.86 12.52 -4.93
N ALA A 90 -2.06 12.88 -4.48
CA ALA A 90 -2.65 14.20 -4.69
C ALA A 90 -1.77 15.32 -4.08
N ARG A 91 -1.22 15.10 -2.88
CA ARG A 91 -0.27 16.02 -2.24
C ARG A 91 1.03 16.14 -3.05
N ALA A 92 1.55 15.03 -3.57
CA ALA A 92 2.75 15.06 -4.43
C ALA A 92 2.52 15.87 -5.71
N LEU A 93 1.36 15.76 -6.34
CA LEU A 93 1.02 16.54 -7.54
C LEU A 93 0.90 18.05 -7.29
N ARG A 94 0.85 18.50 -6.03
CA ARG A 94 0.77 19.93 -5.71
C ARG A 94 2.05 20.70 -6.07
N THR A 95 3.17 20.01 -6.17
CA THR A 95 4.48 20.60 -6.55
C THR A 95 4.70 20.62 -8.06
N VAL A 96 3.80 20.00 -8.84
CA VAL A 96 3.90 19.93 -10.29
C VAL A 96 3.34 21.21 -10.90
N ASP A 97 4.17 21.91 -11.68
CA ASP A 97 3.71 23.00 -12.53
C ASP A 97 3.05 22.42 -13.79
N PRO A 98 1.75 22.68 -14.05
CA PRO A 98 1.08 22.18 -15.26
C PRO A 98 1.78 22.65 -16.53
N ALA A 99 2.43 23.82 -16.55
CA ALA A 99 3.15 24.31 -17.71
C ALA A 99 4.37 23.45 -18.06
N GLN A 100 4.86 22.61 -17.14
CA GLN A 100 5.95 21.65 -17.38
C GLN A 100 5.45 20.28 -17.88
N VAL A 101 4.13 20.05 -17.93
CA VAL A 101 3.57 18.81 -18.49
C VAL A 101 3.87 18.77 -20.01
N PRO A 102 4.60 17.74 -20.51
CA PRO A 102 5.03 17.73 -21.91
C PRO A 102 3.89 17.50 -22.91
N ALA A 103 2.85 16.77 -22.50
CA ALA A 103 1.71 16.42 -23.35
C ALA A 103 0.59 17.46 -23.27
N ALA A 104 -0.09 17.68 -24.39
CA ALA A 104 -1.25 18.57 -24.48
C ALA A 104 -2.57 17.81 -24.77
N ARG A 105 -2.48 16.57 -25.27
CA ARG A 105 -3.67 15.74 -25.54
C ARG A 105 -3.39 14.25 -25.42
N VAL A 106 -4.43 13.51 -25.06
CA VAL A 106 -4.46 12.04 -25.17
C VAL A 106 -4.75 11.67 -26.63
N THR A 107 -3.99 10.73 -27.18
CA THR A 107 -4.06 10.30 -28.59
C THR A 107 -4.60 8.88 -28.76
N GLY A 108 -4.69 8.10 -27.68
CA GLY A 108 -5.17 6.72 -27.71
C GLY A 108 -5.99 6.32 -26.49
N ARG A 109 -6.60 5.13 -26.56
CA ARG A 109 -7.28 4.53 -25.40
C ARG A 109 -6.26 3.96 -24.41
N PRO A 110 -6.57 3.91 -23.11
CA PRO A 110 -5.73 3.22 -22.13
C PRO A 110 -5.57 1.74 -22.49
N VAL A 111 -4.34 1.25 -22.46
CA VAL A 111 -3.99 -0.16 -22.64
C VAL A 111 -3.48 -0.70 -21.32
N ALA A 112 -4.04 -1.80 -20.84
CA ALA A 112 -3.58 -2.40 -19.59
C ALA A 112 -2.24 -3.11 -19.81
N THR A 113 -1.18 -2.64 -19.14
CA THR A 113 0.08 -3.37 -19.02
C THR A 113 0.05 -4.34 -17.86
N GLN A 114 -0.72 -4.02 -16.82
CA GLN A 114 -1.14 -4.94 -15.78
C GLN A 114 -2.66 -4.85 -15.62
N PRO A 115 -3.41 -5.91 -16.01
CA PRO A 115 -4.86 -5.90 -15.85
C PRO A 115 -5.24 -5.87 -14.36
N PRO A 116 -6.44 -5.38 -14.01
CA PRO A 116 -6.90 -5.31 -12.63
C PRO A 116 -6.86 -6.69 -11.95
N LYS A 117 -5.99 -6.82 -10.95
CA LYS A 117 -5.81 -8.05 -10.18
C LYS A 117 -5.33 -7.70 -8.77
N ASP A 118 -5.92 -8.34 -7.75
CA ASP A 118 -5.56 -8.16 -6.35
C ASP A 118 -5.55 -6.69 -5.90
N GLY A 119 -6.48 -5.88 -6.44
CA GLY A 119 -6.59 -4.45 -6.14
C GLY A 119 -5.48 -3.59 -6.77
N VAL A 120 -4.74 -4.08 -7.77
CA VAL A 120 -3.72 -3.31 -8.50
C VAL A 120 -3.98 -3.37 -9.99
N ALA A 121 -3.81 -2.24 -10.68
CA ALA A 121 -3.85 -2.16 -12.14
C ALA A 121 -2.85 -1.11 -12.66
N VAL A 122 -2.32 -1.34 -13.86
CA VAL A 122 -1.42 -0.39 -14.54
C VAL A 122 -1.86 -0.24 -15.99
N TYR A 123 -1.99 1.01 -16.42
CA TYR A 123 -2.40 1.36 -17.77
C TYR A 123 -1.38 2.30 -18.41
N GLU A 124 -1.15 2.10 -19.70
CA GLU A 124 -0.46 3.05 -20.55
C GLU A 124 -1.46 3.82 -21.39
N VAL A 125 -1.26 5.13 -21.48
CA VAL A 125 -2.08 6.04 -22.27
C VAL A 125 -1.19 6.77 -23.25
N ALA A 126 -1.44 6.57 -24.54
CA ALA A 126 -0.75 7.30 -25.59
C ALA A 126 -1.15 8.79 -25.56
N THR A 127 -0.16 9.67 -25.61
CA THR A 127 -0.33 11.13 -25.70
C THR A 127 0.36 11.66 -26.95
N ASP A 128 0.26 12.96 -27.21
CA ASP A 128 0.93 13.58 -28.35
C ASP A 128 2.43 13.78 -28.17
N ALA A 129 2.93 13.68 -26.93
CA ALA A 129 4.34 13.89 -26.60
C ALA A 129 5.07 12.61 -26.11
N GLY A 130 4.35 11.50 -25.94
CA GLY A 130 4.88 10.31 -25.29
C GLY A 130 3.82 9.36 -24.76
N THR A 131 4.22 8.45 -23.89
CA THR A 131 3.34 7.52 -23.19
C THR A 131 3.26 7.88 -21.71
N LEU A 132 2.03 8.00 -21.20
CA LEU A 132 1.74 8.19 -19.78
C LEU A 132 1.37 6.84 -19.16
N THR A 133 2.15 6.39 -18.19
CA THR A 133 1.84 5.22 -17.36
C THR A 133 1.07 5.68 -16.14
N VAL A 134 -0.06 5.04 -15.84
CA VAL A 134 -0.92 5.35 -14.70
C VAL A 134 -1.05 4.10 -13.83
N ARG A 135 -0.72 4.22 -12.55
CA ARG A 135 -0.85 3.14 -11.56
C ARG A 135 -2.08 3.37 -10.70
N LEU A 136 -2.89 2.33 -10.56
CA LEU A 136 -4.11 2.35 -9.77
C LEU A 136 -4.05 1.34 -8.63
N ALA A 137 -4.65 1.70 -7.50
CA ALA A 137 -4.89 0.82 -6.37
C ALA A 137 -6.38 0.81 -6.02
N GLY A 138 -6.88 -0.34 -5.60
CA GLY A 138 -8.22 -0.49 -5.03
C GLY A 138 -8.21 -0.13 -3.55
N VAL A 139 -8.93 0.92 -3.18
CA VAL A 139 -9.03 1.40 -1.79
C VAL A 139 -10.49 1.58 -1.46
N GLY A 140 -11.01 0.88 -0.45
CA GLY A 140 -12.41 1.03 -0.01
C GLY A 140 -13.44 0.78 -1.11
N GLY A 141 -13.18 -0.18 -2.00
CA GLY A 141 -14.09 -0.52 -3.10
C GLY A 141 -14.08 0.45 -4.30
N ARG A 142 -13.15 1.42 -4.34
CA ARG A 142 -12.92 2.31 -5.50
C ARG A 142 -11.51 2.18 -6.04
N TRP A 143 -11.33 2.43 -7.33
CA TRP A 143 -10.00 2.64 -7.91
C TRP A 143 -9.53 4.07 -7.66
N VAL A 144 -8.30 4.21 -7.19
CA VAL A 144 -7.61 5.50 -7.05
C VAL A 144 -6.25 5.44 -7.73
N VAL A 145 -5.82 6.56 -8.31
CA VAL A 145 -4.49 6.70 -8.90
C VAL A 145 -3.47 6.94 -7.80
N THR A 146 -2.45 6.10 -7.75
CA THR A 146 -1.38 6.16 -6.74
C THR A 146 -0.04 6.59 -7.32
N GLY A 147 0.06 6.67 -8.64
CA GLY A 147 1.26 7.15 -9.31
C GLY A 147 1.07 7.35 -10.80
N ASN A 148 1.95 8.15 -11.37
CA ASN A 148 2.13 8.27 -12.81
C ASN A 148 3.62 8.24 -13.17
N ASP A 149 3.91 7.88 -14.41
CA ASP A 149 5.24 7.99 -15.02
C ASP A 149 5.07 8.41 -16.48
N PHE A 150 6.01 9.18 -17.02
CA PHE A 150 5.92 9.67 -18.40
C PHE A 150 7.21 9.43 -19.17
N VAL A 151 7.07 8.74 -20.31
CA VAL A 151 8.16 8.50 -21.24
C VAL A 151 7.94 9.34 -22.50
N ARG A 152 8.86 10.26 -22.77
CA ARG A 152 8.79 11.13 -23.96
C ARG A 152 9.13 10.34 -25.22
N SER A 153 8.34 10.52 -26.28
CA SER A 153 8.72 10.03 -27.60
C SER A 153 9.82 10.92 -28.18
N VAL A 154 10.98 10.35 -28.50
CA VAL A 154 12.02 11.02 -29.29
C VAL A 154 11.72 10.77 -30.77
N SER A 155 11.36 11.84 -31.49
CA SER A 155 11.42 11.82 -32.95
C SER A 155 12.89 11.67 -33.36
N ARG A 156 13.22 10.58 -34.06
CA ARG A 156 14.53 10.38 -34.70
C ARG A 156 14.64 11.20 -35.98
#